data_AF-A9I6G5-F1
#
_entry.id   AF-A9I6G5-F1
#
_cell.length_a   1.000
_cell.length_b   1.000
_cell.length_c   1.000
_cell.angle_alpha   90.00
_cell.angle_beta   90.00
_cell.angle_gamma   90.00
#
_symmetry.space_group_name_H-M   'P 1'
#
loop_
_entity.id
_entity.type
_entity.pdbx_description
1 polymer ?
#
loop_
_entity_poly.entity_id
_entity_poly.type
_entity_poly.pdbx_seq_one_letter_code
_entity_poly.pdbx_strand_id
1 'polypeptide(L)'
;MNPYILTPDLNGEGLHIGIVRARFNEEIGQAELDACLQKLGELGVDERDIMVVTVPGALELGVALSHMAETFEFDALIALGAVIRGETYHFEVVSNEMARAISRISLETGIPVANGVLTVDTDEQAQARAAGKGGDCALVAVEMANLVAALEPEEDDEDEDEEDEDFDDEETDRR
;
A
#
# COMPACT_ATOMS: atom_id res chain seq x y z
N MET A 1 22.68 -24.95 10.70
CA MET A 1 21.24 -24.63 10.72
C MET A 1 21.04 -23.58 9.65
N ASN A 2 20.37 -23.93 8.55
CA ASN A 2 20.04 -22.94 7.52
C ASN A 2 18.71 -22.29 7.94
N PRO A 3 18.62 -20.95 7.98
CA PRO A 3 17.36 -20.29 8.28
C PRO A 3 16.34 -20.60 7.17
N TYR A 4 15.06 -20.62 7.53
CA TYR A 4 14.00 -20.48 6.55
C TYR A 4 14.04 -19.05 6.00
N ILE A 5 14.06 -18.91 4.68
CA ILE A 5 14.13 -17.62 3.98
C ILE A 5 12.90 -17.52 3.09
N LEU A 6 11.98 -16.62 3.44
CA LEU A 6 10.89 -16.25 2.56
C LEU A 6 11.47 -15.41 1.40
N THR A 7 11.21 -15.83 0.17
CA THR A 7 11.66 -15.09 -1.02
C THR A 7 10.66 -14.00 -1.38
N PRO A 8 11.11 -12.83 -1.86
CA PRO A 8 10.22 -11.80 -2.39
C PRO A 8 9.24 -12.36 -3.43
N ASP A 9 7.97 -11.99 -3.30
CA ASP A 9 6.93 -12.26 -4.28
C ASP A 9 6.50 -10.96 -4.95
N LEU A 10 6.66 -10.91 -6.27
CA LEU A 10 6.38 -9.75 -7.10
C LEU A 10 5.14 -9.95 -7.98
N ASN A 11 4.32 -10.96 -7.69
CA ASN A 11 3.04 -11.15 -8.37
C ASN A 11 2.00 -10.14 -7.88
N GLY A 12 1.52 -9.29 -8.77
CA GLY A 12 0.48 -8.30 -8.49
C GLY A 12 -0.94 -8.75 -8.81
N GLU A 13 -1.12 -9.97 -9.34
CA GLU A 13 -2.45 -10.47 -9.70
C GLU A 13 -3.38 -10.51 -8.48
N GLY A 14 -4.53 -9.82 -8.57
CA GLY A 14 -5.55 -9.78 -7.51
C GLY A 14 -5.32 -8.74 -6.42
N LEU A 15 -4.21 -8.00 -6.45
CA LEU A 15 -3.94 -6.94 -5.47
C LEU A 15 -4.70 -5.65 -5.80
N HIS A 16 -5.31 -5.04 -4.78
CA HIS A 16 -5.94 -3.73 -4.81
C HIS A 16 -4.96 -2.67 -4.31
N ILE A 17 -4.58 -1.74 -5.19
CA ILE A 17 -3.55 -0.75 -4.91
C ILE A 17 -4.14 0.66 -4.86
N GLY A 18 -3.95 1.34 -3.75
CA GLY A 18 -4.30 2.75 -3.61
C GLY A 18 -3.10 3.66 -3.87
N ILE A 19 -3.28 4.74 -4.63
CA ILE A 19 -2.23 5.72 -4.91
C ILE A 19 -2.75 7.11 -4.55
N VAL A 20 -2.02 7.82 -3.69
CA VAL A 20 -2.26 9.24 -3.38
C VAL A 20 -1.12 10.07 -3.91
N ARG A 21 -1.42 11.03 -4.80
CA ARG A 21 -0.43 11.93 -5.40
C ARG A 21 -0.61 13.38 -4.97
N ALA A 22 0.45 14.01 -4.48
CA ALA A 22 0.49 15.45 -4.27
C ALA A 22 0.63 16.21 -5.61
N ARG A 23 -0.17 17.26 -5.81
CA ARG A 23 -0.16 18.09 -7.05
C ARG A 23 0.88 19.21 -7.03
N PHE A 24 1.40 19.57 -5.87
CA PHE A 24 2.55 20.48 -5.80
C PHE A 24 3.77 19.77 -6.41
N ASN A 25 4.47 20.44 -7.34
CA ASN A 25 5.45 19.83 -8.26
C ASN A 25 4.81 18.80 -9.22
N GLU A 26 3.68 19.16 -9.83
CA GLU A 26 2.84 18.31 -10.70
C GLU A 26 3.62 17.55 -11.78
N GLU A 27 4.57 18.16 -12.48
CA GLU A 27 5.35 17.49 -13.54
C GLU A 27 6.16 16.31 -12.98
N ILE A 28 6.70 16.45 -11.77
CA ILE A 28 7.46 15.39 -11.09
C ILE A 28 6.50 14.30 -10.61
N GLY A 29 5.41 14.68 -9.93
CA GLY A 29 4.41 13.74 -9.44
C GLY A 29 3.72 12.95 -10.56
N GLN A 30 3.47 13.58 -11.71
CA GLN A 30 2.92 12.89 -12.87
C GLN A 30 3.91 11.88 -13.46
N ALA A 31 5.20 12.24 -13.56
CA ALA A 31 6.23 11.32 -14.03
C ALA A 31 6.43 10.12 -13.07
N GLU A 32 6.31 10.33 -11.76
CA GLU A 32 6.28 9.25 -10.76
C GLU A 32 5.06 8.34 -10.98
N LEU A 33 3.87 8.92 -11.16
CA LEU A 33 2.64 8.17 -11.37
C LEU A 33 2.69 7.33 -12.64
N ASP A 34 3.13 7.90 -13.76
CA ASP A 34 3.20 7.18 -15.04
C ASP A 34 4.12 5.95 -14.94
N ALA A 35 5.30 6.12 -14.32
CA ALA A 35 6.24 5.02 -14.12
C ALA A 35 5.74 3.99 -13.09
N CYS A 36 5.03 4.44 -12.04
CA CYS A 36 4.40 3.56 -11.05
C CYS A 36 3.33 2.69 -11.72
N LEU A 37 2.40 3.29 -12.46
CA LEU A 37 1.33 2.58 -13.17
C LEU A 37 1.89 1.59 -14.20
N GLN A 38 2.90 2.01 -14.99
CA GLN A 38 3.58 1.10 -15.91
C GLN A 38 4.15 -0.11 -15.18
N LYS A 39 4.85 0.10 -14.05
CA LYS A 39 5.46 -0.98 -13.30
C LYS A 39 4.41 -1.88 -12.64
N LEU A 40 3.32 -1.34 -12.09
CA LEU A 40 2.22 -2.13 -11.55
C LEU A 40 1.61 -3.07 -12.61
N GLY A 41 1.39 -2.54 -13.83
CA GLY A 41 0.93 -3.36 -14.96
C GLY A 41 1.93 -4.44 -15.37
N GLU A 42 3.24 -4.16 -15.34
CA GLU A 42 4.29 -5.17 -15.58
C GLU A 42 4.34 -6.26 -14.49
N LEU A 43 3.90 -5.95 -13.27
CA LEU A 43 3.82 -6.88 -12.14
C LEU A 43 2.51 -7.68 -12.11
N GLY A 44 1.52 -7.36 -12.96
CA GLY A 44 0.28 -8.12 -13.10
C GLY A 44 -0.94 -7.51 -12.38
N VAL A 45 -0.82 -6.31 -11.80
CA VAL A 45 -1.97 -5.61 -11.20
C VAL A 45 -2.91 -5.14 -12.32
N ASP A 46 -4.20 -5.46 -12.22
CA ASP A 46 -5.21 -4.99 -13.17
C ASP A 46 -5.48 -3.50 -12.96
N GLU A 47 -5.60 -2.72 -14.04
CA GLU A 47 -5.86 -1.29 -13.96
C GLU A 47 -7.15 -0.95 -13.19
N ARG A 48 -8.12 -1.87 -13.14
CA ARG A 48 -9.39 -1.71 -12.42
C ARG A 48 -9.24 -1.82 -10.90
N ASP A 49 -8.18 -2.45 -10.43
CA ASP A 49 -7.88 -2.66 -9.02
C ASP A 49 -6.94 -1.55 -8.49
N ILE A 50 -6.68 -0.51 -9.30
CA ILE A 50 -5.88 0.65 -8.92
C ILE A 50 -6.78 1.87 -8.73
N MET A 51 -6.77 2.45 -7.52
CA MET A 51 -7.43 3.73 -7.25
C MET A 51 -6.40 4.85 -7.10
N VAL A 52 -6.52 5.90 -7.92
CA VAL A 52 -5.67 7.09 -7.83
C VAL A 52 -6.45 8.29 -7.29
N VAL A 53 -5.97 8.89 -6.21
CA VAL A 53 -6.49 10.12 -5.60
C VAL A 53 -5.41 11.20 -5.61
N THR A 54 -5.81 12.46 -5.76
CA THR A 54 -4.87 13.59 -5.71
C THR A 54 -5.14 14.52 -4.53
N VAL A 55 -4.09 15.09 -3.95
CA VAL A 55 -4.15 16.09 -2.88
C VAL A 55 -3.38 17.35 -3.25
N PRO A 56 -3.62 18.51 -2.60
CA PRO A 56 -2.92 19.76 -2.93
C PRO A 56 -1.39 19.67 -2.78
N GLY A 57 -0.89 19.21 -1.63
CA GLY A 57 0.54 19.09 -1.35
C GLY A 57 0.89 17.86 -0.51
N ALA A 58 2.19 17.70 -0.23
CA ALA A 58 2.72 16.53 0.47
C ALA A 58 2.21 16.39 1.92
N LEU A 59 1.86 17.50 2.58
CA LEU A 59 1.29 17.47 3.94
C LEU A 59 -0.11 16.84 4.00
N GLU A 60 -0.87 16.91 2.90
CA GLU A 60 -2.22 16.33 2.82
C GLU A 60 -2.21 14.84 2.45
N LEU A 61 -1.05 14.26 2.12
CA LEU A 61 -0.95 12.82 1.81
C LEU A 61 -1.45 11.97 2.97
N GLY A 62 -1.05 12.33 4.20
CA GLY A 62 -1.41 11.57 5.40
C GLY A 62 -2.91 11.45 5.61
N VAL A 63 -3.68 12.54 5.41
CA VAL A 63 -5.13 12.47 5.59
C VAL A 63 -5.79 11.57 4.55
N ALA A 64 -5.42 11.66 3.28
CA ALA A 64 -5.99 10.81 2.24
C ALA A 64 -5.59 9.34 2.42
N LEU A 65 -4.33 9.06 2.71
CA LEU A 65 -3.83 7.70 2.97
C LEU A 65 -4.52 7.06 4.18
N SER A 66 -4.72 7.80 5.27
CA SER A 66 -5.44 7.30 6.46
C SER A 66 -6.85 6.87 6.10
N HIS A 67 -7.60 7.71 5.37
CA HIS A 67 -8.97 7.38 4.98
C HIS A 67 -9.02 6.16 4.04
N MET A 68 -8.06 6.01 3.12
CA MET A 68 -7.98 4.82 2.27
C MET A 68 -7.61 3.57 3.07
N ALA A 69 -6.65 3.67 3.98
CA ALA A 69 -6.22 2.54 4.80
C ALA A 69 -7.34 2.05 5.75
N GLU A 70 -8.13 2.97 6.29
CA GLU A 70 -9.24 2.66 7.20
C GLU A 70 -10.42 1.95 6.52
N THR A 71 -10.49 1.92 5.18
CA THR A 71 -11.53 1.12 4.50
C THR A 71 -11.21 -0.37 4.47
N PHE A 72 -9.93 -0.75 4.65
CA PHE A 72 -9.45 -2.12 4.49
C PHE A 72 -9.74 -2.73 3.10
N GLU A 73 -9.91 -1.90 2.08
CA GLU A 73 -10.16 -2.32 0.69
C GLU A 73 -8.87 -2.38 -0.16
N PHE A 74 -7.70 -2.13 0.44
CA PHE A 74 -6.42 -2.05 -0.27
C PHE A 74 -5.37 -2.95 0.39
N ASP A 75 -4.66 -3.71 -0.43
CA ASP A 75 -3.55 -4.57 0.01
C ASP A 75 -2.26 -3.76 0.21
N ALA A 76 -2.10 -2.66 -0.53
CA ALA A 76 -1.03 -1.69 -0.33
C ALA A 76 -1.42 -0.30 -0.81
N LEU A 77 -0.76 0.71 -0.22
CA LEU A 77 -0.90 2.11 -0.62
C LEU A 77 0.43 2.69 -1.12
N ILE A 78 0.36 3.70 -1.97
CA ILE A 78 1.51 4.40 -2.53
C ILE A 78 1.30 5.90 -2.39
N ALA A 79 2.31 6.60 -1.88
CA ALA A 79 2.31 8.05 -1.74
C ALA A 79 3.30 8.67 -2.72
N LEU A 80 2.83 9.49 -3.66
CA LEU A 80 3.66 10.12 -4.70
C LEU A 80 3.65 11.64 -4.58
N GLY A 81 4.72 12.29 -5.04
CA GLY A 81 4.88 13.74 -5.07
C GLY A 81 6.33 14.17 -4.86
N ALA A 82 6.57 15.47 -4.81
CA ALA A 82 7.90 15.98 -4.52
C ALA A 82 7.87 17.19 -3.58
N VAL A 83 8.90 17.28 -2.75
CA VAL A 83 9.24 18.41 -1.90
C VAL A 83 10.64 18.85 -2.31
N ILE A 84 10.72 20.02 -2.95
CA ILE A 84 11.98 20.58 -3.46
C ILE A 84 12.41 21.71 -2.53
N ARG A 85 13.67 21.71 -2.13
CA ARG A 85 14.22 22.68 -1.16
C ARG A 85 14.08 24.11 -1.67
N GLY A 86 13.45 24.95 -0.84
CA GLY A 86 13.42 26.40 -1.01
C GLY A 86 14.39 27.11 -0.08
N GLU A 87 14.16 28.40 0.15
CA GLU A 87 15.03 29.26 0.97
C GLU A 87 14.79 29.15 2.48
N THR A 88 13.69 28.54 2.90
CA THR A 88 13.23 28.52 4.29
C THR A 88 13.19 27.10 4.85
N TYR A 89 13.07 27.00 6.18
CA TYR A 89 12.92 25.74 6.92
C TYR A 89 11.64 24.95 6.59
N HIS A 90 10.77 25.48 5.70
CA HIS A 90 9.55 24.81 5.29
C HIS A 90 9.82 23.45 4.62
N PHE A 91 10.95 23.31 3.91
CA PHE A 91 11.37 22.05 3.31
C PHE A 91 11.47 20.93 4.35
N GLU A 92 12.14 21.19 5.47
CA GLU A 92 12.33 20.25 6.57
C GLU A 92 11.02 19.90 7.25
N VAL A 93 10.16 20.89 7.48
CA VAL A 93 8.85 20.67 8.10
C VAL A 93 7.99 19.76 7.23
N VAL A 94 7.84 20.09 5.94
CA VAL A 94 7.00 19.31 5.02
C VAL A 94 7.55 17.90 4.86
N SER A 95 8.86 17.77 4.61
CA SER A 95 9.50 16.46 4.38
C SER A 95 9.36 15.53 5.59
N ASN A 96 9.64 16.03 6.79
CA ASN A 96 9.64 15.21 8.00
C ASN A 96 8.22 14.86 8.45
N GLU A 97 7.28 15.82 8.45
CA GLU A 97 5.92 15.56 8.92
C GLU A 97 5.13 14.67 7.95
N MET A 98 5.33 14.82 6.64
CA MET A 98 4.77 13.89 5.65
C MET A 98 5.32 12.48 5.83
N ALA A 99 6.64 12.32 5.94
CA ALA A 99 7.26 11.00 6.10
C ALA A 99 6.80 10.31 7.40
N ARG A 100 6.66 11.11 8.48
CA ARG A 100 6.11 10.64 9.76
C ARG A 100 4.66 10.20 9.63
N ALA A 101 3.82 10.98 8.95
CA ALA A 101 2.41 10.63 8.75
C ALA A 101 2.27 9.31 7.98
N ILE A 102 2.98 9.16 6.86
CA ILE A 102 2.98 7.93 6.05
C ILE A 102 3.41 6.71 6.88
N SER A 103 4.54 6.82 7.57
CA SER A 103 5.08 5.72 8.38
C SER A 103 4.11 5.33 9.50
N ARG A 104 3.47 6.33 10.13
CA ARG A 104 2.51 6.12 11.20
C ARG A 104 1.27 5.38 10.70
N ILE A 105 0.71 5.79 9.56
CA ILE A 105 -0.47 5.13 8.97
C ILE A 105 -0.16 3.65 8.72
N SER A 106 0.97 3.35 8.08
CA SER A 106 1.34 1.95 7.79
C SER A 106 1.47 1.10 9.06
N LEU A 107 2.04 1.65 10.13
CA LEU A 107 2.19 0.95 11.41
C LEU A 107 0.87 0.83 12.19
N GLU A 108 -0.05 1.80 12.06
CA GLU A 108 -1.32 1.81 12.80
C GLU A 108 -2.39 0.94 12.12
N THR A 109 -2.40 0.85 10.79
CA THR A 109 -3.41 0.09 10.05
C THR A 109 -2.95 -1.30 9.61
N GLY A 110 -1.63 -1.57 9.62
CA GLY A 110 -1.05 -2.80 9.11
C GLY A 110 -0.91 -2.84 7.58
N ILE A 111 -1.52 -1.87 6.86
CA ILE A 111 -1.44 -1.78 5.41
C ILE A 111 -0.09 -1.15 5.02
N PRO A 112 0.72 -1.79 4.16
CA PRO A 112 1.99 -1.24 3.73
C PRO A 112 1.79 0.03 2.88
N VAL A 113 2.56 1.08 3.19
CA VAL A 113 2.54 2.34 2.43
C VAL A 113 3.91 2.65 1.83
N ALA A 114 4.03 2.55 0.51
CA ALA A 114 5.25 2.90 -0.22
C ALA A 114 5.41 4.43 -0.30
N ASN A 115 6.44 4.98 0.35
CA ASN A 115 6.74 6.41 0.31
C ASN A 115 7.57 6.77 -0.94
N GLY A 116 6.87 7.26 -1.96
CA GLY A 116 7.41 7.76 -3.22
C GLY A 116 7.80 9.23 -3.20
N VAL A 117 7.54 9.97 -2.13
CA VAL A 117 7.72 11.43 -2.14
C VAL A 117 9.19 11.81 -2.22
N LEU A 118 9.60 12.42 -3.32
CA LEU A 118 10.98 12.91 -3.49
C LEU A 118 11.25 14.10 -2.58
N THR A 119 12.35 14.03 -1.83
CA THR A 119 12.84 15.11 -0.97
C THR A 119 14.24 15.51 -1.46
N VAL A 120 14.30 16.55 -2.30
CA VAL A 120 15.49 16.88 -3.09
C VAL A 120 15.86 18.36 -3.01
N ASP A 121 17.11 18.69 -3.33
CA ASP A 121 17.61 20.07 -3.22
C ASP A 121 17.29 20.94 -4.44
N THR A 122 17.01 20.33 -5.59
CA THR A 122 16.90 21.01 -6.89
C THR A 122 15.89 20.33 -7.81
N ASP A 123 15.28 21.08 -8.74
CA ASP A 123 14.39 20.54 -9.77
C ASP A 123 15.06 19.47 -10.65
N GLU A 124 16.34 19.62 -10.99
CA GLU A 124 17.07 18.64 -11.82
C GLU A 124 17.19 17.29 -11.13
N GLN A 125 17.40 17.29 -9.81
CA GLN A 125 17.41 16.06 -9.01
C GLN A 125 16.04 15.40 -8.96
N ALA A 126 14.97 16.21 -8.91
CA ALA A 126 13.58 15.72 -8.93
C ALA A 126 13.28 15.01 -10.26
N GLN A 127 13.55 15.69 -11.38
CA GLN A 127 13.35 15.15 -12.73
C GLN A 127 14.15 13.87 -12.97
N ALA A 128 15.41 13.84 -12.54
CA ALA A 128 16.28 12.66 -12.72
C ALA A 128 15.83 11.42 -11.92
N ARG A 129 15.01 11.60 -10.88
CA ARG A 129 14.59 10.50 -9.98
C ARG A 129 13.13 10.08 -10.14
N ALA A 130 12.26 10.96 -10.64
CA ALA A 130 10.82 10.77 -10.68
C ALA A 130 10.39 9.38 -11.21
N ALA A 131 10.81 9.03 -12.43
CA ALA A 131 10.43 7.76 -13.05
C ALA A 131 10.96 6.54 -12.28
N GLY A 132 12.22 6.58 -11.83
CA GLY A 132 12.81 5.49 -11.04
C GLY A 132 12.09 5.32 -9.70
N LYS A 133 11.81 6.42 -9.01
CA LYS A 133 11.14 6.41 -7.70
C LYS A 133 9.70 5.89 -7.79
N GLY A 134 8.97 6.28 -8.82
CA GLY A 134 7.62 5.75 -9.10
C GLY A 134 7.63 4.23 -9.33
N GLY A 135 8.54 3.73 -10.17
CA GLY A 135 8.70 2.29 -10.42
C GLY A 135 9.12 1.51 -9.17
N ASP A 136 10.06 2.04 -8.38
CA ASP A 136 10.47 1.42 -7.11
C ASP A 136 9.29 1.32 -6.12
N CYS A 137 8.42 2.32 -6.08
CA CYS A 137 7.24 2.29 -5.22
C CYS A 137 6.21 1.23 -5.62
N ALA A 138 6.03 0.97 -6.92
CA ALA A 138 5.20 -0.13 -7.39
C ALA A 138 5.75 -1.50 -6.94
N LEU A 139 7.07 -1.70 -7.06
CA LEU A 139 7.75 -2.92 -6.56
C LEU A 139 7.55 -3.10 -5.07
N VAL A 140 7.79 -2.04 -4.28
CA VAL A 140 7.62 -2.06 -2.82
C VAL A 140 6.18 -2.38 -2.44
N ALA A 141 5.19 -1.79 -3.12
CA ALA A 141 3.79 -2.02 -2.81
C ALA A 141 3.38 -3.48 -3.02
N VAL A 142 3.70 -4.05 -4.18
CA VAL A 142 3.39 -5.46 -4.49
C VAL A 142 4.14 -6.41 -3.57
N GLU A 143 5.45 -6.22 -3.38
CA GLU A 143 6.25 -7.09 -2.52
C GLU A 143 5.77 -7.05 -1.06
N MET A 144 5.44 -5.87 -0.55
CA MET A 144 4.97 -5.72 0.83
C MET A 144 3.54 -6.22 1.03
N ALA A 145 2.64 -6.05 0.05
CA ALA A 145 1.30 -6.64 0.10
C ALA A 145 1.39 -8.16 0.26
N ASN A 146 2.15 -8.81 -0.62
CA ASN A 146 2.37 -10.26 -0.57
C ASN A 146 3.10 -10.70 0.71
N LEU A 147 4.07 -9.92 1.18
CA LEU A 147 4.78 -10.22 2.42
C LEU A 147 3.86 -10.14 3.64
N VAL A 148 3.00 -9.12 3.73
CA VAL A 148 2.06 -8.98 4.85
C VAL A 148 1.08 -10.15 4.84
N ALA A 149 0.48 -10.47 3.69
CA ALA A 149 -0.40 -11.64 3.56
C ALA A 149 0.28 -12.96 3.95
N ALA A 150 1.56 -13.14 3.57
CA ALA A 150 2.33 -14.35 3.92
C ALA A 150 2.77 -14.42 5.40
N LEU A 151 2.67 -13.30 6.14
CA LEU A 151 3.01 -13.22 7.57
C LEU A 151 1.78 -13.22 8.48
N GLU A 152 0.58 -13.02 7.92
CA GLU A 152 -0.67 -13.17 8.66
C GLU A 152 -0.82 -14.63 9.09
N PRO A 153 -1.12 -14.88 10.38
CA PRO A 153 -1.38 -16.23 10.84
C PRO A 153 -2.63 -16.75 10.13
N GLU A 154 -2.60 -18.01 9.67
CA GLU A 154 -3.82 -18.72 9.29
C GLU A 154 -4.76 -18.65 10.51
N GLU A 155 -5.95 -18.05 10.35
CA GLU A 155 -7.00 -18.19 11.35
C GLU A 155 -7.37 -19.68 11.34
N ASP A 156 -7.10 -20.39 12.44
CA ASP A 156 -7.56 -21.76 12.60
C ASP A 156 -9.08 -21.75 12.39
N ASP A 157 -9.58 -22.49 11.39
CA ASP A 157 -11.02 -22.73 11.14
C ASP A 157 -11.62 -23.52 12.33
N GLU A 158 -11.65 -22.92 13.52
CA GLU A 158 -12.43 -23.37 14.67
C GLU A 158 -13.78 -22.66 14.54
N ASP A 159 -14.79 -23.33 13.95
CA ASP A 159 -16.24 -23.18 14.24
C ASP A 159 -17.15 -23.48 13.00
N GLU A 160 -17.23 -24.72 12.51
CA GLU A 160 -18.45 -25.24 11.83
C GLU A 160 -18.64 -26.76 12.08
N ASP A 161 -18.49 -27.20 13.33
CA ASP A 161 -19.10 -28.45 13.79
C ASP A 161 -20.34 -28.09 14.66
N GLU A 162 -21.32 -27.39 14.08
CA GLU A 162 -22.66 -27.33 14.69
C GLU A 162 -23.30 -28.71 14.57
N GLU A 163 -23.50 -29.33 15.74
CA GLU A 163 -24.09 -30.64 15.97
C GLU A 163 -25.39 -30.84 15.16
N ASP A 164 -25.35 -31.69 14.15
CA ASP A 164 -26.53 -32.41 13.64
C ASP A 164 -27.03 -33.32 14.78
N GLU A 165 -27.81 -32.77 15.71
CA GLU A 165 -28.67 -33.57 16.59
C GLU A 165 -29.77 -34.23 15.75
N ASP A 166 -29.41 -35.35 15.12
CA ASP A 166 -30.35 -36.33 14.58
C ASP A 166 -31.19 -36.88 15.75
N PHE A 167 -32.36 -36.27 15.98
CA PHE A 167 -33.46 -36.85 16.75
C PHE A 167 -34.06 -38.03 15.97
N ASP A 168 -33.37 -39.17 15.97
CA ASP A 168 -33.98 -40.47 15.70
C ASP A 168 -34.58 -41.01 17.01
N ASP A 169 -35.81 -40.60 17.30
CA ASP A 169 -36.63 -41.24 18.33
C ASP A 169 -36.89 -42.69 17.91
N GLU A 170 -36.12 -43.61 18.52
CA GLU A 170 -36.27 -45.05 18.37
C GLU A 170 -37.72 -45.48 18.61
N GLU A 171 -38.35 -45.95 17.53
CA GLU A 171 -39.57 -46.73 17.51
C GLU A 171 -39.35 -48.03 18.29
N THR A 172 -39.49 -47.98 19.63
CA THR A 172 -39.49 -49.17 20.48
C THR A 172 -40.87 -49.80 20.52
N ASP A 173 -41.12 -50.63 19.51
CA ASP A 173 -42.09 -51.72 19.51
C ASP A 173 -41.96 -52.55 20.80
N ARG A 174 -43.02 -52.58 21.63
CA ARG A 174 -43.27 -53.63 22.65
C ARG A 174 -44.67 -53.52 23.29
N ARG A 175 -45.55 -54.42 22.78
CA ARG A 175 -46.77 -55.01 23.37
C ARG A 175 -48.12 -54.32 23.20
#